data_AF-A0A4U7CZY8-F1
#
_entry.id   AF-A0A4U7CZY8-F1
#
_cell.length_a   1.000
_cell.length_b   1.000
_cell.length_c   1.000
_cell.angle_alpha   90.00
_cell.angle_beta   90.00
_cell.angle_gamma   90.00
#
_symmetry.space_group_name_H-M   'P 1'
#
loop_
_entity.id
_entity.type
_entity.pdbx_description
1 polymer ?
#
loop_
_entity_poly.entity_id
_entity_poly.type
_entity_poly.pdbx_seq_one_letter_code
_entity_poly.pdbx_strand_id
1 'polypeptide(L)'
;MLVDTAVWAWIGALAMGAGTVPPLWAWFSRSSEAGKSHAVYYGTLAGVTGIAAVAYLLMALGFGSVSLSAGELDVARYVDWLLTTPLLLLYLGLLARPSRRVLAGLIGVDVVIIAGGIIAAATTGAVSWVAFGVAGAAYLALVYGLLVSLPRSASAESDRVRAVFGTLRNITVVLWTLYPVVWLLAPTGLGLLTPATEMLVFVYLDIVSKVGFVVVAVAGADALDRLGADRGVDGDRVAGDSAAGERTTVLGDD
;
A
#
# COMPACT_ATOMS: atom_id res chain seq x y z
N MET A 1 16.19 2.22 32.03
CA MET A 1 16.73 2.50 30.68
C MET A 1 15.53 2.76 29.78
N LEU A 2 15.34 4.01 29.34
CA LEU A 2 14.40 4.29 28.25
C LEU A 2 15.02 3.69 26.98
N VAL A 3 14.29 2.83 26.30
CA VAL A 3 14.77 2.20 25.05
C VAL A 3 14.93 3.30 24.01
N ASP A 4 16.11 3.36 23.39
CA ASP A 4 16.46 4.34 22.35
C ASP A 4 15.58 4.13 21.10
N THR A 5 15.21 5.21 20.40
CA THR A 5 14.46 5.17 19.13
C THR A 5 15.18 4.31 18.09
N ALA A 6 16.52 4.28 18.14
CA ALA A 6 17.37 3.44 17.30
C ALA A 6 17.05 1.94 17.43
N VAL A 7 16.74 1.44 18.63
CA VAL A 7 16.42 0.01 18.84
C VAL A 7 15.15 -0.36 18.08
N TRP A 8 14.13 0.48 18.14
CA TRP A 8 12.89 0.27 17.41
C TRP A 8 13.10 0.38 15.90
N ALA A 9 13.98 1.27 15.44
CA ALA A 9 14.33 1.37 14.03
C ALA A 9 15.00 0.08 13.51
N TRP A 10 15.93 -0.51 14.28
CA TRP A 10 16.55 -1.79 13.95
C TRP A 10 15.54 -2.93 13.88
N ILE A 11 14.59 -2.99 14.83
CA ILE A 11 13.50 -3.98 14.80
C ILE A 11 12.67 -3.80 13.53
N GLY A 12 12.32 -2.57 13.17
CA GLY A 12 11.63 -2.25 11.92
C GLY A 12 12.40 -2.72 10.69
N ALA A 13 13.70 -2.44 10.61
CA ALA A 13 14.55 -2.82 9.48
C ALA A 13 14.61 -4.35 9.30
N LEU A 14 14.81 -5.08 10.40
CA LEU A 14 14.87 -6.54 10.38
C LEU A 14 13.51 -7.16 10.01
N ALA A 15 12.41 -6.67 10.59
CA ALA A 15 11.07 -7.18 10.30
C ALA A 15 10.66 -6.93 8.85
N MET A 16 10.93 -5.74 8.32
CA MET A 16 10.65 -5.40 6.91
C MET A 16 11.55 -6.19 5.95
N GLY A 17 12.83 -6.35 6.30
CA GLY A 17 13.77 -7.20 5.56
C GLY A 17 13.25 -8.64 5.46
N ALA A 18 12.83 -9.22 6.60
CA ALA A 18 12.22 -10.55 6.63
C ALA A 18 10.92 -10.61 5.81
N GLY A 19 10.05 -9.60 5.90
CA GLY A 19 8.81 -9.49 5.13
C GLY A 19 9.02 -9.40 3.61
N THR A 20 10.20 -9.00 3.17
CA THR A 20 10.56 -8.91 1.74
C THR A 20 10.90 -10.27 1.13
N VAL A 21 11.30 -11.26 1.95
CA VAL A 21 11.74 -12.57 1.47
C VAL A 21 10.61 -13.37 0.78
N PRO A 22 9.40 -13.54 1.37
CA PRO A 22 8.34 -14.33 0.75
C PRO A 22 7.91 -13.85 -0.65
N PRO A 23 7.63 -12.55 -0.91
CA PRO A 23 7.25 -12.10 -2.24
C PRO A 23 8.40 -12.19 -3.25
N LEU A 24 9.66 -11.95 -2.85
CA LEU A 24 10.80 -12.16 -3.75
C LEU A 24 10.98 -13.64 -4.10
N TRP A 25 10.88 -14.53 -3.12
CA TRP A 25 10.91 -15.97 -3.35
C TRP A 25 9.80 -16.40 -4.31
N ALA A 26 8.57 -15.92 -4.09
CA ALA A 26 7.44 -16.21 -4.97
C ALA A 26 7.65 -15.64 -6.37
N TRP A 27 8.24 -14.45 -6.51
CA TRP A 27 8.64 -13.91 -7.80
C TRP A 27 9.60 -14.89 -8.49
N PHE A 28 10.77 -15.20 -7.91
CA PHE A 28 11.78 -16.02 -8.59
C PHE A 28 11.31 -17.45 -8.85
N SER A 29 10.62 -18.08 -7.92
CA SER A 29 10.14 -19.47 -8.07
C SER A 29 8.97 -19.62 -9.05
N ARG A 30 8.06 -18.64 -9.13
CA ARG A 30 6.82 -18.76 -9.94
C ARG A 30 6.84 -17.97 -11.24
N SER A 31 7.83 -17.08 -11.44
CA SER A 31 7.99 -16.32 -12.69
C SER A 31 8.37 -17.20 -13.89
N SER A 32 8.92 -18.39 -13.65
CA SER A 32 9.23 -19.38 -14.70
C SER A 32 8.00 -20.13 -15.23
N GLU A 33 6.91 -20.25 -14.44
CA GLU A 33 5.75 -21.09 -14.79
C GLU A 33 4.50 -20.29 -15.18
N ALA A 34 4.26 -19.12 -14.57
CA ALA A 34 2.97 -18.41 -14.67
C ALA A 34 2.91 -17.28 -15.72
N GLY A 35 3.95 -17.14 -16.56
CA GLY A 35 4.08 -16.00 -17.48
C GLY A 35 4.23 -14.66 -16.74
N LYS A 36 4.51 -13.57 -17.46
CA LYS A 36 4.75 -12.22 -16.90
C LYS A 36 3.64 -11.68 -15.99
N SER A 37 2.47 -12.33 -15.93
CA SER A 37 1.25 -11.90 -15.23
C SER A 37 1.43 -11.72 -13.71
N HIS A 38 2.17 -12.59 -13.02
CA HIS A 38 2.25 -12.55 -11.55
C HIS A 38 3.44 -11.75 -11.00
N ALA A 39 4.44 -11.45 -11.83
CA ALA A 39 5.64 -10.72 -11.42
C ALA A 39 5.32 -9.32 -10.87
N VAL A 40 4.34 -8.62 -11.44
CA VAL A 40 3.92 -7.29 -10.97
C VAL A 40 3.32 -7.34 -9.56
N TYR A 41 2.56 -8.38 -9.22
CA TYR A 41 1.96 -8.54 -7.89
C TYR A 41 3.04 -8.74 -6.84
N TYR A 42 3.92 -9.73 -7.05
CA TYR A 42 5.01 -10.03 -6.11
C TYR A 42 6.02 -8.89 -6.03
N GLY A 43 6.31 -8.22 -7.15
CA GLY A 43 7.19 -7.06 -7.18
C GLY A 43 6.64 -5.86 -6.42
N THR A 44 5.34 -5.63 -6.50
CA THR A 44 4.68 -4.59 -5.70
C THR A 44 4.82 -4.89 -4.21
N LEU A 45 4.56 -6.13 -3.79
CA LEU A 45 4.69 -6.56 -2.39
C LEU A 45 6.14 -6.47 -1.87
N ALA A 46 7.10 -6.96 -2.65
CA ALA A 46 8.52 -6.85 -2.31
C ALA A 46 8.99 -5.39 -2.25
N GLY A 47 8.45 -4.53 -3.13
CA GLY A 47 8.71 -3.09 -3.09
C GLY A 47 8.23 -2.43 -1.80
N VAL A 48 7.03 -2.77 -1.32
CA VAL A 48 6.46 -2.24 -0.07
C VAL A 48 7.39 -2.50 1.11
N THR A 49 7.74 -3.76 1.38
CA THR A 49 8.58 -4.09 2.54
C THR A 49 10.06 -3.77 2.30
N GLY A 50 10.54 -3.84 1.06
CA GLY A 50 11.93 -3.52 0.73
C GLY A 50 12.25 -2.05 0.91
N ILE A 51 11.38 -1.15 0.44
CA ILE A 51 11.52 0.30 0.65
C ILE A 51 11.45 0.63 2.14
N ALA A 52 10.47 0.07 2.85
CA ALA A 52 10.36 0.27 4.29
C ALA A 52 11.60 -0.25 5.06
N ALA A 53 12.18 -1.39 4.66
CA ALA A 53 13.41 -1.91 5.25
C ALA A 53 14.57 -0.94 5.10
N VAL A 54 14.73 -0.33 3.93
CA VAL A 54 15.77 0.69 3.68
C VAL A 54 15.52 1.94 4.52
N ALA A 55 14.28 2.44 4.58
CA ALA A 55 13.95 3.60 5.40
C ALA A 55 14.22 3.37 6.89
N TYR A 56 13.83 2.20 7.42
CA TYR A 56 14.12 1.83 8.80
C TYR A 56 15.63 1.64 9.06
N LEU A 57 16.38 1.10 8.10
CA LEU A 57 17.83 1.01 8.20
C LEU A 57 18.47 2.40 8.25
N LEU A 58 18.01 3.34 7.41
CA LEU A 58 18.48 4.73 7.45
C LEU A 58 18.21 5.37 8.82
N MET A 59 16.98 5.26 9.34
CA MET A 59 16.63 5.77 10.66
C MET A 59 17.47 5.11 11.78
N ALA A 60 17.72 3.81 11.70
CA ALA A 60 18.51 3.07 12.67
C ALA A 60 20.00 3.48 12.69
N LEU A 61 20.51 3.93 11.56
CA LEU A 61 21.85 4.47 11.40
C LEU A 61 21.94 5.97 11.72
N GLY A 62 20.83 6.62 12.08
CA GLY A 62 20.76 8.05 12.38
C GLY A 62 20.72 8.94 11.13
N PHE A 63 20.34 8.41 9.98
CA PHE A 63 20.14 9.18 8.74
C PHE A 63 18.66 9.48 8.49
N GLY A 64 18.40 10.56 7.75
CA GLY A 64 17.08 10.88 7.26
C GLY A 64 16.16 11.53 8.29
N SER A 65 16.72 12.20 9.30
CA SER A 65 16.00 13.14 10.16
C SER A 65 16.46 14.58 9.92
N VAL A 66 15.58 15.54 10.19
CA VAL A 66 15.87 16.98 10.12
C VAL A 66 15.35 17.64 11.39
N SER A 67 16.21 18.42 12.05
CA SER A 67 15.81 19.23 13.20
C SER A 67 15.06 20.48 12.75
N LEU A 68 13.81 20.62 13.18
CA LEU A 68 12.95 21.76 12.91
C LEU A 68 12.55 22.43 14.24
N SER A 69 11.98 23.63 14.16
CA SER A 69 11.43 24.30 15.34
C SER A 69 10.25 23.55 15.98
N ALA A 70 9.58 22.70 15.21
CA ALA A 70 8.50 21.83 15.66
C ALA A 70 8.98 20.55 16.37
N GLY A 71 10.27 20.22 16.28
CA GLY A 71 10.83 18.95 16.74
C GLY A 71 11.69 18.29 15.65
N GLU A 72 12.05 17.04 15.88
CA GLU A 72 12.76 16.23 14.89
C GLU A 72 11.78 15.58 13.93
N LEU A 73 12.01 15.77 12.62
CA LEU A 73 11.20 15.18 11.56
C LEU A 73 11.95 14.00 10.92
N ASP A 74 11.40 12.80 11.06
CA ASP A 74 11.87 11.58 10.37
C ASP A 74 11.54 11.63 8.87
N VAL A 75 12.31 12.37 8.07
CA VAL A 75 12.15 12.46 6.61
C VAL A 75 12.14 11.08 5.95
N ALA A 76 13.00 10.15 6.40
CA ALA A 76 13.04 8.78 5.88
C ALA A 76 11.68 8.05 6.01
N ARG A 77 10.95 8.25 7.11
CA ARG A 77 9.61 7.67 7.33
C ARG A 77 8.60 8.22 6.34
N TYR A 78 8.57 9.53 6.15
CA TYR A 78 7.63 10.16 5.23
C TYR A 78 7.94 9.82 3.77
N VAL A 79 9.21 9.66 3.41
CA VAL A 79 9.62 9.14 2.09
C VAL A 79 9.21 7.68 1.92
N ASP A 80 9.39 6.81 2.93
CA ASP A 80 8.83 5.45 2.92
C ASP A 80 7.34 5.51 2.61
N TRP A 81 6.57 6.23 3.44
CA TRP A 81 5.12 6.27 3.29
C TRP A 81 4.70 6.79 1.92
N LEU A 82 5.31 7.88 1.43
CA LEU A 82 5.01 8.45 0.11
C LEU A 82 5.24 7.46 -1.04
N LEU A 83 6.09 6.45 -0.87
CA LEU A 83 6.37 5.42 -1.87
C LEU A 83 5.55 4.14 -1.63
N THR A 84 5.43 3.70 -0.38
CA THR A 84 4.85 2.39 -0.05
C THR A 84 3.32 2.43 0.09
N THR A 85 2.74 3.56 0.51
CA THR A 85 1.28 3.72 0.58
C THR A 85 0.64 3.68 -0.82
N PRO A 86 1.20 4.33 -1.87
CA PRO A 86 0.73 4.12 -3.24
C PRO A 86 0.91 2.69 -3.75
N LEU A 87 1.97 1.98 -3.36
CA LEU A 87 2.18 0.58 -3.75
C LEU A 87 1.16 -0.36 -3.10
N LEU A 88 0.77 -0.13 -1.84
CA LEU A 88 -0.30 -0.86 -1.19
C LEU A 88 -1.64 -0.64 -1.90
N LEU A 89 -1.96 0.62 -2.26
CA LEU A 89 -3.15 0.94 -3.04
C LEU A 89 -3.10 0.35 -4.46
N LEU A 90 -1.93 0.35 -5.10
CA LEU A 90 -1.70 -0.32 -6.38
C LEU A 90 -2.00 -1.80 -6.26
N TYR A 91 -1.52 -2.48 -5.21
CA TYR A 91 -1.79 -3.91 -5.02
C TYR A 91 -3.29 -4.21 -4.87
N LEU A 92 -4.01 -3.41 -4.07
CA LEU A 92 -5.47 -3.51 -3.98
C LEU A 92 -6.14 -3.26 -5.35
N GLY A 93 -5.63 -2.30 -6.13
CA GLY A 93 -6.07 -2.03 -7.49
C GLY A 93 -5.78 -3.16 -8.48
N LEU A 94 -4.67 -3.88 -8.33
CA LEU A 94 -4.35 -5.05 -9.16
C LEU A 94 -5.34 -6.19 -8.92
N LEU A 95 -5.80 -6.37 -7.67
CA LEU A 95 -6.81 -7.36 -7.31
C LEU A 95 -8.22 -6.95 -7.74
N ALA A 96 -8.61 -5.69 -7.50
CA ALA A 96 -9.96 -5.20 -7.80
C ALA A 96 -10.16 -4.79 -9.27
N ARG A 97 -9.07 -4.52 -9.99
CA ARG A 97 -9.06 -4.02 -11.38
C ARG A 97 -10.03 -2.87 -11.67
N PRO A 98 -10.03 -1.80 -10.85
CA PRO A 98 -10.90 -0.66 -11.09
C PRO A 98 -10.48 0.12 -12.34
N SER A 99 -11.30 1.08 -12.76
CA SER A 99 -10.88 2.06 -13.76
C SER A 99 -9.60 2.81 -13.34
N ARG A 100 -8.75 3.15 -14.31
CA ARG A 100 -7.51 3.91 -14.07
C ARG A 100 -7.76 5.21 -13.32
N ARG A 101 -8.89 5.88 -13.57
CA ARG A 101 -9.28 7.12 -12.90
C ARG A 101 -9.51 6.91 -11.41
N VAL A 102 -10.18 5.82 -11.02
CA VAL A 102 -10.42 5.51 -9.61
C VAL A 102 -9.11 5.20 -8.90
N LEU A 103 -8.24 4.36 -9.47
CA LEU A 103 -6.95 4.04 -8.87
C LEU A 103 -6.03 5.27 -8.75
N ALA A 104 -5.92 6.07 -9.81
CA ALA A 104 -5.13 7.29 -9.79
C ALA A 104 -5.69 8.32 -8.80
N GLY A 105 -7.02 8.40 -8.65
CA GLY A 105 -7.67 9.25 -7.65
C GLY A 105 -7.32 8.83 -6.22
N LEU A 106 -7.37 7.53 -5.92
CA LEU A 106 -6.98 7.01 -4.60
C LEU A 106 -5.51 7.33 -4.28
N ILE A 107 -4.60 7.09 -5.23
CA ILE A 107 -3.16 7.40 -5.06
C ILE A 107 -2.94 8.91 -4.91
N GLY A 108 -3.66 9.74 -5.68
CA GLY A 108 -3.56 11.19 -5.55
C GLY A 108 -4.02 11.70 -4.18
N VAL A 109 -5.13 11.17 -3.66
CA VAL A 109 -5.61 11.48 -2.31
C VAL A 109 -4.62 11.02 -1.25
N ASP A 110 -4.03 9.84 -1.42
CA ASP A 110 -2.99 9.28 -0.54
C ASP A 110 -1.76 10.20 -0.45
N VAL A 111 -1.26 10.69 -1.58
CA VAL A 111 -0.17 11.68 -1.60
C VAL A 111 -0.54 12.96 -0.84
N VAL A 112 -1.79 13.44 -0.94
CA VAL A 112 -2.27 14.61 -0.18
C VAL A 112 -2.27 14.34 1.32
N ILE A 113 -2.65 13.13 1.75
CA ILE A 113 -2.62 12.72 3.16
C ILE A 113 -1.18 12.78 3.69
N ILE A 114 -0.24 12.17 2.98
CA ILE A 114 1.17 12.14 3.40
C ILE A 114 1.77 13.55 3.40
N ALA A 115 1.51 14.35 2.36
CA ALA A 115 1.97 15.74 2.29
C ALA A 115 1.42 16.60 3.44
N GLY A 116 0.13 16.47 3.76
CA GLY A 116 -0.47 17.14 4.90
C GLY A 116 0.12 16.68 6.22
N GLY A 117 0.41 15.39 6.38
CA GLY A 117 1.12 14.85 7.55
C GLY A 117 2.54 15.39 7.72
N ILE A 118 3.29 15.57 6.62
CA ILE A 118 4.61 16.21 6.63
C ILE A 118 4.48 17.65 7.13
N ILE A 119 3.57 18.45 6.55
CA ILE A 119 3.38 19.85 6.95
C ILE A 119 2.96 19.92 8.43
N ALA A 120 2.07 19.02 8.86
CA ALA A 120 1.62 18.96 10.24
C ALA A 120 2.77 18.67 11.21
N ALA A 121 3.64 17.71 10.90
CA ALA A 121 4.80 17.38 11.73
C ALA A 121 5.95 18.40 11.63
N ALA A 122 6.08 19.11 10.51
CA ALA A 122 7.14 20.09 10.28
C ALA A 122 6.86 21.48 10.87
N THR A 123 5.61 21.74 11.28
CA THR A 123 5.15 23.06 11.76
C THR A 123 4.51 22.98 13.14
N THR A 124 4.20 24.13 13.75
CA THR A 124 3.52 24.22 15.05
C THR A 124 2.29 25.13 14.97
N GLY A 125 1.48 25.12 16.03
CA GLY A 125 0.33 26.02 16.16
C GLY A 125 -0.74 25.79 15.08
N ALA A 126 -1.40 26.86 14.64
CA ALA A 126 -2.54 26.78 13.74
C ALA A 126 -2.23 26.09 12.40
N VAL A 127 -1.04 26.30 11.84
CA VAL A 127 -0.63 25.69 10.56
C VAL A 127 -0.59 24.17 10.67
N SER A 128 -0.02 23.65 11.75
CA SER A 128 0.08 22.21 12.01
C SER A 128 -1.30 21.56 12.11
N TRP A 129 -2.20 22.16 12.92
CA TRP A 129 -3.56 21.65 13.10
C TRP A 129 -4.43 21.74 11.85
N VAL A 130 -4.28 22.80 11.05
CA VAL A 130 -4.98 22.92 9.76
C VAL A 130 -4.49 21.87 8.77
N ALA A 131 -3.17 21.67 8.67
CA ALA A 131 -2.59 20.64 7.80
C ALA A 131 -3.05 19.22 8.22
N PHE A 132 -3.07 18.95 9.53
CA PHE A 132 -3.62 17.70 10.08
C PHE A 132 -5.11 17.55 9.72
N GLY A 133 -5.92 18.60 9.85
CA GLY A 133 -7.34 18.58 9.48
C GLY A 133 -7.58 18.31 8.00
N VAL A 134 -6.78 18.91 7.12
CA VAL A 134 -6.83 18.65 5.67
C VAL A 134 -6.44 17.21 5.35
N ALA A 135 -5.35 16.71 5.95
CA ALA A 135 -4.93 15.31 5.81
C ALA A 135 -6.01 14.35 6.32
N GLY A 136 -6.65 14.67 7.44
CA GLY A 136 -7.77 13.89 8.00
C GLY A 136 -8.98 13.85 7.07
N ALA A 137 -9.38 14.98 6.49
CA ALA A 137 -10.47 15.03 5.51
C ALA A 137 -10.13 14.22 4.24
N ALA A 138 -8.89 14.32 3.74
CA ALA A 138 -8.40 13.51 2.63
C ALA A 138 -8.40 12.01 2.99
N TYR A 139 -8.04 11.65 4.22
CA TYR A 139 -8.11 10.27 4.71
C TYR A 139 -9.54 9.73 4.73
N LEU A 140 -10.53 10.52 5.16
CA LEU A 140 -11.93 10.11 5.08
C LEU A 140 -12.38 9.89 3.63
N ALA A 141 -11.93 10.72 2.69
CA ALA A 141 -12.19 10.53 1.27
C ALA A 141 -11.51 9.24 0.73
N LEU A 142 -10.30 8.92 1.18
CA LEU A 142 -9.62 7.68 0.84
C LEU A 142 -10.37 6.46 1.39
N VAL A 143 -10.83 6.50 2.65
CA VAL A 143 -11.62 5.44 3.27
C VAL A 143 -12.93 5.20 2.50
N TYR A 144 -13.65 6.26 2.13
CA TYR A 144 -14.81 6.15 1.25
C TYR A 144 -14.43 5.52 -0.09
N GLY A 145 -13.32 5.97 -0.68
CA GLY A 145 -12.78 5.42 -1.91
C GLY A 145 -12.51 3.91 -1.82
N LEU A 146 -11.90 3.44 -0.73
CA LEU A 146 -11.58 2.03 -0.50
C LEU A 146 -12.81 1.18 -0.19
N LEU A 147 -13.73 1.66 0.63
CA LEU A 147 -14.89 0.90 1.09
C LEU A 147 -16.06 0.91 0.10
N VAL A 148 -16.16 1.94 -0.74
CA VAL A 148 -17.34 2.17 -1.60
C VAL A 148 -16.96 2.26 -3.07
N SER A 149 -16.10 3.20 -3.46
CA SER A 149 -15.82 3.45 -4.88
C SER A 149 -15.06 2.30 -5.54
N LEU A 150 -14.06 1.75 -4.84
CA LEU A 150 -13.21 0.68 -5.34
C LEU A 150 -14.00 -0.63 -5.55
N PRO A 151 -14.81 -1.13 -4.59
CA PRO A 151 -15.63 -2.32 -4.82
C PRO A 151 -16.71 -2.12 -5.89
N ARG A 152 -17.31 -0.93 -6.01
CA ARG A 152 -18.29 -0.64 -7.07
C ARG A 152 -17.68 -0.60 -8.47
N SER A 153 -16.40 -0.25 -8.55
CA SER A 153 -15.67 -0.16 -9.82
C SER A 153 -14.94 -1.46 -10.16
N ALA A 154 -15.00 -2.48 -9.30
CA ALA A 154 -14.31 -3.73 -9.49
C ALA A 154 -14.98 -4.56 -10.60
N SER A 155 -14.19 -5.19 -11.46
CA SER A 155 -14.69 -6.19 -12.41
C SER A 155 -15.20 -7.42 -11.66
N ALA A 156 -16.07 -8.21 -12.31
CA ALA A 156 -16.56 -9.46 -11.74
C ALA A 156 -15.41 -10.45 -11.56
N GLU A 157 -14.88 -10.54 -10.34
CA GLU A 157 -13.83 -11.50 -9.97
C GLU A 157 -14.39 -12.72 -9.25
N SER A 158 -13.62 -13.80 -9.15
CA SER A 158 -13.96 -14.97 -8.34
C SER A 158 -14.14 -14.63 -6.85
N ASP A 159 -14.93 -15.43 -6.11
CA ASP A 159 -15.16 -15.24 -4.68
C ASP A 159 -13.88 -15.21 -3.84
N ARG A 160 -12.86 -15.95 -4.27
CA ARG A 160 -11.56 -16.00 -3.60
C ARG A 160 -10.80 -14.68 -3.72
N VAL A 161 -10.77 -14.08 -4.92
CA VAL A 161 -10.16 -12.76 -5.13
C VAL A 161 -10.87 -11.72 -4.26
N ARG A 162 -12.21 -11.77 -4.23
CA ARG A 162 -13.05 -10.90 -3.38
C ARG A 162 -12.70 -11.03 -1.89
N ALA A 163 -12.49 -12.25 -1.41
CA ALA A 163 -12.14 -12.52 -0.01
C ALA A 163 -10.75 -11.99 0.36
N VAL A 164 -9.74 -12.23 -0.49
CA VAL A 164 -8.37 -11.73 -0.27
C VAL A 164 -8.36 -10.20 -0.33
N PHE A 165 -8.97 -9.61 -1.35
CA PHE A 165 -9.14 -8.16 -1.48
C PHE A 165 -9.83 -7.55 -0.25
N GLY A 166 -10.96 -8.11 0.17
CA GLY A 166 -11.72 -7.61 1.32
C GLY A 166 -10.92 -7.66 2.62
N THR A 167 -10.16 -8.74 2.83
CA THR A 167 -9.27 -8.88 4.00
C THR A 167 -8.19 -7.81 3.99
N LEU A 168 -7.45 -7.68 2.87
CA LEU A 168 -6.38 -6.70 2.72
C LEU A 168 -6.89 -5.26 2.88
N ARG A 169 -8.01 -4.92 2.21
CA ARG A 169 -8.66 -3.61 2.33
C ARG A 169 -9.03 -3.30 3.78
N ASN A 170 -9.64 -4.25 4.49
CA ASN A 170 -10.06 -4.03 5.88
C ASN A 170 -8.87 -3.81 6.81
N ILE A 171 -7.80 -4.61 6.64
CA ILE A 171 -6.53 -4.42 7.37
C ILE A 171 -5.98 -3.02 7.11
N THR A 172 -5.92 -2.58 5.84
CA THR A 172 -5.47 -1.24 5.47
C THR A 172 -6.29 -0.15 6.17
N VAL A 173 -7.62 -0.17 6.05
CA VAL A 173 -8.48 0.88 6.65
C VAL A 173 -8.33 0.92 8.17
N VAL A 174 -8.39 -0.23 8.85
CA VAL A 174 -8.30 -0.29 10.32
C VAL A 174 -6.95 0.22 10.80
N LEU A 175 -5.84 -0.26 10.23
CA LEU A 175 -4.51 0.13 10.69
C LEU A 175 -4.19 1.58 10.32
N TRP A 176 -4.55 2.04 9.12
CA TRP A 176 -4.28 3.41 8.71
C TRP A 176 -5.05 4.44 9.55
N THR A 177 -6.19 4.06 10.15
CA THR A 177 -6.92 4.93 11.08
C THR A 177 -6.10 5.20 12.35
N LEU A 178 -5.19 4.29 12.73
CA LEU A 178 -4.39 4.44 13.94
C LEU A 178 -3.25 5.46 13.77
N TYR A 179 -2.72 5.67 12.57
CA TYR A 179 -1.64 6.64 12.32
C TYR A 179 -1.99 8.09 12.70
N PRO A 180 -3.14 8.68 12.28
CA PRO A 180 -3.52 10.01 12.73
C PRO A 180 -3.81 10.05 14.24
N VAL A 181 -4.25 8.95 14.85
CA VAL A 181 -4.39 8.86 16.32
C VAL A 181 -3.02 8.92 16.99
N VAL A 182 -2.01 8.22 16.49
CA VAL A 182 -0.64 8.30 17.01
C VAL A 182 -0.12 9.74 16.88
N TRP A 183 -0.30 10.37 15.72
CA TRP A 183 0.10 11.77 15.53
C TRP A 183 -0.58 12.71 16.53
N LEU A 184 -1.88 12.54 16.78
CA LEU A 184 -2.60 13.33 17.80
C LEU A 184 -2.00 13.16 19.19
N LEU A 185 -1.56 11.96 19.56
CA LEU A 185 -1.01 11.67 20.88
C LEU A 185 0.49 12.00 20.98
N ALA A 186 1.19 12.12 19.85
CA ALA A 186 2.62 12.41 19.76
C ALA A 186 2.98 13.82 20.30
N PRO A 187 4.29 14.09 20.57
CA PRO A 187 4.79 15.40 20.97
C PRO A 187 4.35 16.57 20.07
N THR A 188 4.21 16.32 18.77
CA THR A 188 3.75 17.32 17.78
C THR A 188 2.25 17.66 17.91
N GLY A 189 1.44 16.74 18.43
CA GLY A 189 0.01 16.93 18.71
C GLY A 189 -0.25 17.36 20.16
N LEU A 190 -0.78 16.44 20.96
CA LEU A 190 -1.18 16.67 22.35
C LEU A 190 -0.06 16.39 23.36
N GLY A 191 1.06 15.80 22.94
CA GLY A 191 2.21 15.54 23.81
C GLY A 191 1.99 14.48 24.89
N LEU A 192 1.14 13.49 24.61
CA LEU A 192 0.83 12.40 25.54
C LEU A 192 1.78 11.21 25.41
N LEU A 193 2.48 11.07 24.29
CA LEU A 193 3.51 10.06 24.06
C LEU A 193 4.91 10.64 24.21
N THR A 194 5.86 9.79 24.60
CA THR A 194 7.28 10.08 24.46
C THR A 194 7.75 9.77 23.03
N PRO A 195 8.82 10.39 22.51
CA PRO A 195 9.36 10.09 21.17
C PRO A 195 9.69 8.60 20.98
N ALA A 196 10.22 7.94 22.00
CA ALA A 196 10.49 6.50 21.97
C ALA A 196 9.21 5.66 21.85
N THR A 197 8.11 6.09 22.49
CA THR A 197 6.82 5.40 22.40
C THR A 197 6.15 5.63 21.05
N GLU A 198 6.20 6.87 20.54
CA GLU A 198 5.76 7.19 19.18
C GLU A 198 6.48 6.32 18.14
N MET A 199 7.81 6.24 18.23
CA MET A 199 8.63 5.40 17.37
C MET A 199 8.25 3.92 17.45
N LEU A 200 8.09 3.38 18.67
CA LEU A 200 7.63 2.01 18.90
C LEU A 200 6.30 1.76 18.18
N VAL A 201 5.31 2.63 18.38
CA VAL A 201 3.97 2.43 17.84
C VAL A 201 3.99 2.53 16.32
N PHE A 202 4.71 3.48 15.72
CA PHE A 202 4.83 3.54 14.26
C PHE A 202 5.54 2.31 13.68
N VAL A 203 6.62 1.82 14.31
CA VAL A 203 7.29 0.58 13.90
C VAL A 203 6.32 -0.60 13.95
N TYR A 204 5.57 -0.73 15.04
CA TYR A 204 4.56 -1.78 15.17
C TYR A 204 3.50 -1.69 14.08
N LEU A 205 2.91 -0.51 13.88
CA LEU A 205 1.89 -0.28 12.87
C LEU A 205 2.41 -0.57 11.45
N ASP A 206 3.65 -0.17 11.15
CA ASP A 206 4.26 -0.43 9.87
C ASP A 206 4.50 -1.93 9.66
N ILE A 207 5.00 -2.66 10.67
CA ILE A 207 5.18 -4.11 10.57
C ILE A 207 3.85 -4.79 10.27
N VAL A 208 2.79 -4.47 11.00
CA VAL A 208 1.48 -5.13 10.78
C VAL A 208 0.86 -4.70 9.44
N SER A 209 0.93 -3.41 9.09
CA SER A 209 0.31 -2.89 7.86
C SER A 209 1.05 -3.23 6.58
N LYS A 210 2.36 -3.53 6.66
CA LYS A 210 3.19 -3.90 5.50
C LYS A 210 3.51 -5.40 5.50
N VAL A 211 4.19 -5.91 6.53
CA VAL A 211 4.56 -7.34 6.60
C VAL A 211 3.31 -8.20 6.75
N GLY A 212 2.37 -7.83 7.63
CA GLY A 212 1.10 -8.55 7.76
C GLY A 212 0.29 -8.55 6.46
N PHE A 213 0.24 -7.42 5.76
CA PHE A 213 -0.37 -7.31 4.43
C PHE A 213 0.31 -8.25 3.41
N VAL A 214 1.64 -8.24 3.34
CA VAL A 214 2.41 -9.13 2.44
C VAL A 214 2.17 -10.59 2.75
N VAL A 215 2.14 -10.99 4.03
CA VAL A 215 1.86 -12.38 4.43
C VAL A 215 0.47 -12.82 3.95
N VAL A 216 -0.56 -12.01 4.19
CA VAL A 216 -1.92 -12.31 3.74
C VAL A 216 -1.99 -12.37 2.21
N ALA A 217 -1.33 -11.44 1.52
CA ALA A 217 -1.30 -11.35 0.07
C ALA A 217 -0.60 -12.57 -0.58
N VAL A 218 0.55 -13.00 -0.05
CA VAL A 218 1.29 -14.18 -0.53
C VAL A 218 0.54 -15.47 -0.19
N ALA A 219 -0.07 -15.58 0.99
CA ALA A 219 -0.90 -16.73 1.37
C ALA A 219 -2.16 -16.85 0.49
N GLY A 220 -2.70 -15.72 0.03
CA GLY A 220 -3.80 -15.64 -0.92
C GLY A 220 -3.40 -15.72 -2.40
N ALA A 221 -2.17 -16.14 -2.72
CA ALA A 221 -1.66 -16.14 -4.09
C ALA A 221 -2.46 -17.03 -5.06
N ASP A 222 -3.20 -18.02 -4.57
CA ASP A 222 -4.14 -18.83 -5.39
C ASP A 222 -5.27 -18.00 -6.01
N ALA A 223 -5.54 -16.81 -5.45
CA ALA A 223 -6.43 -15.83 -6.07
C ALA A 223 -5.86 -15.27 -7.39
N LEU A 224 -4.53 -15.20 -7.53
CA LEU A 224 -3.86 -14.70 -8.74
C LEU A 224 -4.04 -15.67 -9.91
N ASP A 225 -4.01 -16.98 -9.66
CA ASP A 225 -4.23 -17.99 -10.70
C ASP A 225 -5.63 -17.85 -11.32
N ARG A 226 -6.64 -17.51 -10.50
CA ARG A 226 -8.01 -17.25 -10.97
C ARG A 226 -8.09 -15.98 -11.81
N LEU A 227 -7.38 -14.93 -11.40
CA LEU A 227 -7.24 -13.69 -12.18
C LEU A 227 -6.60 -13.94 -13.55
N GLY A 228 -5.67 -14.90 -13.66
CA GLY A 228 -5.03 -15.31 -14.91
C GLY A 228 -5.96 -16.12 -15.82
N ALA A 229 -6.71 -17.07 -15.25
CA ALA A 229 -7.66 -17.91 -15.99
C ALA A 229 -8.74 -17.07 -16.70
N ASP A 230 -9.34 -16.09 -16.01
CA ASP A 230 -10.40 -15.26 -16.58
C ASP A 230 -9.92 -14.42 -17.78
N ARG A 231 -8.65 -13.96 -17.76
CA ARG A 231 -8.04 -13.26 -18.92
C ARG A 231 -7.86 -14.16 -20.12
N GLY A 232 -7.55 -15.45 -19.90
CA GLY A 232 -7.41 -16.43 -20.97
C GLY A 232 -8.75 -16.69 -21.67
N VAL A 233 -9.83 -16.85 -20.89
CA VAL A 233 -11.17 -17.09 -21.43
C VAL A 233 -11.67 -15.90 -22.26
N ASP A 234 -11.50 -14.66 -21.80
CA ASP A 234 -11.91 -13.48 -22.56
C ASP A 234 -11.07 -13.30 -23.85
N GLY A 235 -9.77 -13.59 -23.80
CA GLY A 235 -8.90 -13.57 -24.98
C GLY A 235 -9.34 -14.57 -26.05
N ASP A 236 -9.67 -15.81 -25.65
CA ASP A 236 -10.11 -16.86 -26.56
C ASP A 236 -11.49 -16.57 -27.17
N ARG A 237 -12.41 -15.97 -26.40
CA ARG A 237 -13.72 -15.53 -26.93
C ARG A 237 -13.58 -14.43 -27.98
N VAL A 238 -12.77 -13.41 -27.71
CA VAL A 238 -12.53 -12.30 -28.64
C VAL A 238 -11.83 -12.78 -29.92
N ALA A 239 -10.87 -13.71 -29.80
CA ALA A 239 -10.23 -14.33 -30.95
C ALA A 239 -11.22 -15.19 -31.77
N GLY A 240 -12.09 -15.95 -31.10
CA GLY A 240 -13.13 -16.75 -31.73
C GLY A 240 -14.14 -15.93 -32.52
N ASP A 241 -14.64 -14.84 -31.94
CA ASP A 241 -15.59 -13.93 -32.61
C ASP A 241 -14.95 -13.18 -33.79
N SER A 242 -13.67 -12.82 -33.67
CA SER A 242 -12.92 -12.18 -34.77
C SER A 242 -12.75 -13.15 -35.96
N ALA A 243 -12.41 -14.41 -35.68
CA ALA A 243 -12.26 -15.45 -36.71
C ALA A 243 -13.61 -15.91 -37.32
N ALA A 244 -14.71 -15.76 -36.59
CA ALA A 244 -16.07 -16.01 -37.10
C ALA A 244 -16.55 -14.84 -37.98
N GLY A 245 -16.30 -13.59 -37.58
CA GLY A 245 -16.62 -12.40 -38.37
C GLY A 245 -15.94 -12.40 -39.74
N GLU A 246 -14.67 -12.79 -39.80
CA GLU A 246 -13.87 -12.84 -41.03
C GLU A 246 -14.34 -13.92 -42.03
N ARG A 247 -14.95 -15.02 -41.55
CA ARG A 247 -15.54 -16.05 -42.42
C ARG A 247 -16.86 -15.63 -43.06
N THR A 248 -17.58 -14.68 -42.47
CA THR A 248 -18.91 -14.28 -42.95
C THR A 248 -18.83 -13.21 -44.04
N THR A 249 -17.73 -12.47 -44.13
CA THR A 249 -17.52 -11.41 -45.14
C THR A 249 -17.00 -11.91 -46.49
N VAL A 250 -16.64 -13.20 -46.62
CA VAL A 250 -16.04 -13.77 -47.84
C VAL A 250 -17.08 -14.48 -48.74
N LEU A 251 -18.35 -14.56 -48.33
CA LEU A 251 -19.39 -15.33 -49.04
C LEU A 251 -20.47 -14.50 -49.75
N GLY A 252 -20.25 -13.20 -49.96
CA GLY A 252 -21.22 -12.35 -50.66
C GLY A 252 -20.53 -11.35 -51.57
N ASP A 253 -20.16 -11.79 -52.77
CA ASP A 253 -20.03 -10.97 -53.98
C ASP A 253 -19.75 -11.94 -55.16
N ASP A 254 -20.81 -12.60 -55.63
CA ASP A 254 -20.90 -13.26 -56.95
C ASP A 254 -22.22 -12.84 -57.62
#